data_AF-A0A5J4UUM3-F1
#
_entry.id   AF-A0A5J4UUM3-F1
#
_cell.length_a   1.000
_cell.length_b   1.000
_cell.length_c   1.000
_cell.angle_alpha   90.00
_cell.angle_beta   90.00
_cell.angle_gamma   90.00
#
_symmetry.space_group_name_H-M   'P 1'
#
loop_
_entity.id
_entity.type
_entity.pdbx_description
1 polymer ?
#
loop_
_entity_poly.entity_id
_entity_poly.type
_entity_poly.pdbx_seq_one_letter_code
_entity_poly.pdbx_strand_id
1 'polypeptide(L)'
;MRKNNYMMIEREVEKADKLWDTLNSILYDSFYVDEVKKALPGFCLLANMRLGIWTHPQYDETVYFKSTDGHYGKWNFSFSRLNLHLLSYAFNKDGCIIVDSTRKGKQFPDSLSKTIPIWICVMN
;
A
#
# COMPACT_ATOMS: atom_id res chain seq x y z
N MET A 1 -9.32 -24.26 -35.85
CA MET A 1 -9.60 -22.80 -35.76
C MET A 1 -10.63 -22.41 -34.69
N ARG A 2 -11.72 -23.16 -34.44
CA ARG A 2 -12.76 -22.76 -33.45
C ARG A 2 -12.35 -22.79 -31.96
N LYS A 3 -11.50 -23.74 -31.53
CA LYS A 3 -11.04 -23.84 -30.12
C LYS A 3 -10.24 -22.62 -29.62
N ASN A 4 -9.50 -21.93 -30.50
CA ASN A 4 -8.74 -20.74 -30.13
C ASN A 4 -9.65 -19.54 -29.81
N ASN A 5 -10.84 -19.46 -30.41
CA ASN A 5 -11.75 -18.33 -30.19
C ASN A 5 -12.41 -18.38 -28.82
N TYR A 6 -12.85 -19.56 -28.37
CA TYR A 6 -13.43 -19.72 -27.03
C TYR A 6 -12.43 -19.38 -25.92
N MET A 7 -11.19 -19.86 -26.04
CA MET A 7 -10.14 -19.57 -25.05
C MET A 7 -9.74 -18.09 -25.02
N MET A 8 -9.86 -17.37 -26.13
CA MET A 8 -9.65 -15.91 -26.16
C MET A 8 -10.78 -15.18 -25.43
N ILE A 9 -12.03 -15.56 -25.68
CA ILE A 9 -13.20 -14.97 -25.01
C ILE A 9 -13.15 -15.21 -23.49
N GLU A 10 -12.84 -16.44 -23.04
CA GLU A 10 -12.68 -16.74 -21.61
C GLU A 10 -11.61 -15.85 -20.94
N ARG A 11 -10.48 -15.63 -21.61
CA ARG A 11 -9.42 -14.73 -21.09
C ARG A 11 -9.86 -13.28 -21.02
N GLU A 12 -10.70 -12.82 -21.94
CA GLU A 12 -11.26 -11.47 -21.91
C GLU A 12 -12.25 -11.30 -20.76
N VAL A 13 -13.11 -12.29 -20.53
CA VAL A 13 -14.03 -12.33 -19.38
C VAL A 13 -13.26 -12.33 -18.07
N GLU A 14 -12.26 -13.20 -17.90
CA GLU A 14 -11.44 -13.22 -16.67
C GLU A 14 -10.72 -11.89 -16.40
N LYS A 15 -10.31 -11.17 -17.46
CA LYS A 15 -9.69 -9.84 -17.31
C LYS A 15 -10.72 -8.81 -16.86
N ALA A 16 -11.93 -8.86 -17.41
CA ALA A 16 -13.02 -7.98 -17.01
C ALA A 16 -13.40 -8.20 -15.54
N ASP A 17 -13.50 -9.47 -15.11
CA ASP A 17 -13.79 -9.83 -13.71
C ASP A 17 -12.70 -9.31 -12.77
N LYS A 18 -11.42 -9.52 -13.11
CA LYS A 18 -10.29 -9.01 -12.31
C LYS A 18 -10.29 -7.49 -12.21
N LEU A 19 -10.62 -6.79 -13.30
CA LEU A 19 -10.73 -5.34 -13.27
C LEU A 19 -11.87 -4.89 -12.36
N TRP A 20 -13.04 -5.53 -12.47
CA TRP A 20 -14.19 -5.27 -11.62
C TRP A 20 -13.87 -5.48 -10.13
N ASP A 21 -13.25 -6.61 -9.78
CA ASP A 21 -12.82 -6.91 -8.42
C ASP A 21 -11.80 -5.87 -7.90
N THR A 22 -10.87 -5.45 -8.76
CA THR A 22 -9.86 -4.45 -8.39
C THR A 22 -10.51 -3.09 -8.12
N LEU A 23 -11.44 -2.64 -8.97
CA LEU A 23 -12.14 -1.37 -8.78
C LEU A 23 -13.01 -1.40 -7.51
N ASN A 24 -13.72 -2.50 -7.25
CA ASN A 24 -14.50 -2.66 -6.03
C ASN A 24 -13.62 -2.68 -4.77
N SER A 25 -12.46 -3.35 -4.84
CA SER A 25 -11.49 -3.34 -3.74
C SER A 25 -11.00 -1.92 -3.45
N ILE A 26 -10.63 -1.17 -4.49
CA ILE A 26 -10.18 0.23 -4.34
C ILE A 26 -11.29 1.10 -3.75
N LEU A 27 -12.53 0.95 -4.24
CA LEU A 27 -13.67 1.71 -3.75
C LEU A 27 -13.95 1.40 -2.26
N TYR A 28 -13.94 0.12 -1.89
CA TYR A 28 -14.13 -0.29 -0.50
C TYR A 28 -13.02 0.24 0.41
N ASP A 29 -11.76 0.07 -0.01
CA ASP A 29 -10.61 0.59 0.73
C ASP A 29 -10.70 2.12 0.88
N SER A 30 -11.26 2.84 -0.11
CA SER A 30 -11.41 4.28 -0.03
C SER A 30 -12.37 4.76 1.05
N PHE A 31 -13.47 4.05 1.27
CA PHE A 31 -14.36 4.34 2.38
C PHE A 31 -13.70 4.04 3.71
N TYR A 32 -12.98 2.92 3.80
CA TYR A 32 -12.25 2.54 5.02
C TYR A 32 -11.17 3.56 5.39
N VAL A 33 -10.36 4.02 4.43
CA VAL A 33 -9.31 5.02 4.68
C VAL A 33 -9.91 6.36 5.14
N ASP A 34 -11.04 6.77 4.54
CA ASP A 34 -11.77 7.99 4.93
C ASP A 34 -12.31 7.88 6.37
N GLU A 35 -12.86 6.72 6.76
CA GLU A 35 -13.29 6.45 8.14
C GLU A 35 -12.12 6.53 9.14
N VAL A 36 -10.98 5.91 8.81
CA VAL A 36 -9.77 5.93 9.66
C VAL A 36 -9.25 7.36 9.81
N LYS A 37 -9.21 8.16 8.73
CA LYS A 37 -8.77 9.56 8.79
C LYS A 37 -9.70 10.41 9.65
N LYS A 38 -11.01 10.20 9.57
CA LYS A 38 -11.99 10.88 10.44
C LYS A 38 -11.84 10.48 11.91
N ALA A 39 -11.52 9.22 12.19
CA ALA A 39 -11.29 8.73 13.55
C ALA A 39 -9.98 9.25 14.16
N LEU A 40 -8.98 9.55 13.34
CA LEU A 40 -7.63 9.99 13.74
C LEU A 40 -7.23 11.32 13.07
N PRO A 41 -7.95 12.43 13.34
CA PRO A 41 -7.76 13.69 12.60
C PRO A 41 -6.37 14.32 12.79
N GLY A 42 -5.72 14.08 13.94
CA GLY A 42 -4.39 14.61 14.26
C GLY A 42 -3.22 13.88 13.60
N PHE A 43 -3.47 12.73 12.96
CA PHE A 43 -2.46 11.93 12.27
C PHE A 43 -2.36 12.32 10.79
N CYS A 44 -1.14 12.37 10.25
CA CYS A 44 -0.93 12.58 8.81
C CYS A 44 -1.26 11.31 8.02
N LEU A 45 -2.05 11.47 6.95
CA LEU A 45 -2.42 10.39 6.05
C LEU A 45 -1.40 10.31 4.91
N LEU A 46 -0.67 9.20 4.83
CA LEU A 46 0.42 8.99 3.90
C LEU A 46 0.15 7.79 2.99
N ALA A 47 0.35 7.94 1.69
CA ALA A 47 0.22 6.84 0.74
C ALA A 47 1.58 6.19 0.47
N ASN A 48 1.68 4.86 0.58
CA ASN A 48 2.80 4.15 -0.03
C ASN A 48 2.60 4.12 -1.56
N MET A 49 3.52 4.73 -2.30
CA MET A 49 3.47 4.91 -3.76
C MET A 49 3.42 3.61 -4.58
N ARG A 50 3.56 2.45 -3.95
CA ARG A 50 3.42 1.16 -4.62
C ARG A 50 1.96 0.86 -4.95
N LEU A 51 1.09 0.86 -3.95
CA LEU A 51 -0.32 0.52 -4.12
C LEU A 51 -1.27 1.38 -3.26
N GLY A 52 -0.82 1.95 -2.14
CA GLY A 52 -1.65 2.76 -1.26
C GLY A 52 -2.27 3.99 -1.93
N ILE A 53 -1.57 4.58 -2.90
CA ILE A 53 -2.00 5.84 -3.57
C ILE A 53 -3.40 5.77 -4.21
N TRP A 54 -3.90 4.58 -4.53
CA TRP A 54 -5.20 4.40 -5.17
C TRP A 54 -6.39 4.51 -4.19
N THR A 55 -6.13 4.44 -2.89
CA THR A 55 -7.16 4.19 -1.87
C THR A 55 -7.71 5.46 -1.22
N HIS A 56 -7.28 6.66 -1.61
CA HIS A 56 -7.90 7.89 -1.08
C HIS A 56 -7.65 9.06 -2.06
N PRO A 57 -8.60 10.00 -2.24
CA PRO A 57 -8.44 11.09 -3.19
C PRO A 57 -7.35 12.11 -2.79
N GLN A 58 -7.03 12.21 -1.49
CA GLN A 58 -6.08 13.20 -0.97
C GLN A 58 -5.17 12.63 0.12
N TYR A 59 -3.87 12.83 -0.03
CA TYR A 59 -2.87 12.46 0.97
C TYR A 59 -2.13 13.71 1.43
N ASP A 60 -1.65 13.69 2.68
CA ASP A 60 -0.79 14.74 3.21
C ASP A 60 0.60 14.67 2.57
N GLU A 61 1.10 13.45 2.34
CA GLU A 61 2.33 13.18 1.59
C GLU A 61 2.40 11.70 1.15
N THR A 62 3.47 11.32 0.46
CA THR A 62 3.71 9.99 -0.07
C THR A 62 4.98 9.38 0.48
N VAL A 63 5.04 8.06 0.52
CA VAL A 63 6.19 7.29 1.01
C VAL A 63 6.52 6.17 0.04
N TYR A 64 7.73 5.63 0.11
CA TYR A 64 8.15 4.52 -0.75
C TYR A 64 8.82 3.41 0.08
N PHE A 65 8.01 2.50 0.61
CA PHE A 65 8.49 1.28 1.27
C PHE A 65 8.35 0.07 0.35
N LYS A 66 9.42 -0.72 0.17
CA LYS A 66 9.44 -1.92 -0.68
C LYS A 66 9.85 -3.14 0.12
N SER A 67 9.16 -4.23 -0.11
CA SER A 67 9.41 -5.55 0.49
C SER A 67 10.79 -6.18 0.21
N THR A 68 11.66 -5.54 -0.59
CA THR A 68 13.03 -6.02 -0.83
C THR A 68 13.88 -5.96 0.43
N ASP A 69 13.55 -5.03 1.31
CA ASP A 69 14.34 -4.66 2.47
C ASP A 69 14.03 -5.62 3.65
N GLY A 70 12.82 -6.20 3.66
CA GLY A 70 12.37 -7.24 4.59
C GLY A 70 12.01 -8.57 3.94
N HIS A 71 12.66 -8.98 2.85
CA HIS A 71 12.37 -10.29 2.24
C HIS A 71 12.84 -11.44 3.15
N TYR A 72 12.30 -12.66 3.00
CA TYR A 72 12.71 -13.80 3.83
C TYR A 72 14.24 -14.00 3.78
N GLY A 73 14.89 -14.04 4.94
CA GLY A 73 16.34 -14.14 5.08
C GLY A 73 17.13 -12.86 4.78
N LYS A 74 16.46 -11.72 4.56
CA LYS A 74 17.10 -10.42 4.31
C LYS A 74 16.53 -9.35 5.23
N TRP A 75 17.41 -8.79 6.06
CA TRP A 75 17.17 -7.62 6.90
C TRP A 75 18.11 -6.53 6.40
N ASN A 76 17.68 -5.76 5.41
CA ASN A 76 18.51 -4.74 4.79
C ASN A 76 17.83 -3.39 4.85
N PHE A 77 18.61 -2.33 4.99
CA PHE A 77 18.12 -0.96 4.98
C PHE A 77 18.54 -0.25 3.69
N SER A 78 17.57 0.40 3.04
CA SER A 78 17.80 1.03 1.74
C SER A 78 18.23 2.49 1.85
N PHE A 79 19.49 2.78 1.56
CA PHE A 79 20.00 4.16 1.51
C PHE A 79 19.38 5.04 0.41
N SER A 80 18.73 4.45 -0.59
CA SER A 80 18.04 5.20 -1.65
C SER A 80 16.56 5.51 -1.36
N ARG A 81 15.97 4.90 -0.32
CA ARG A 81 14.54 5.01 0.01
C ARG A 81 14.39 5.32 1.49
N LEU A 82 15.01 6.43 1.89
CA LEU A 82 15.17 6.79 3.28
C LEU A 82 13.88 7.31 3.91
N ASN A 83 12.94 7.85 3.13
CA ASN A 83 11.66 8.35 3.64
C ASN A 83 11.81 9.32 4.84
N LEU A 84 12.90 10.11 4.91
CA LEU A 84 13.25 10.92 6.09
C LEU A 84 12.21 11.99 6.43
N HIS A 85 11.45 12.44 5.44
CA HIS A 85 10.35 13.39 5.63
C HIS A 85 9.28 12.89 6.60
N LEU A 86 9.10 11.56 6.73
CA LEU A 86 8.21 10.98 7.76
C LEU A 86 8.59 11.39 9.17
N LEU A 87 9.88 11.58 9.46
CA LEU A 87 10.32 12.02 10.78
C LEU A 87 9.73 13.39 11.10
N SER A 88 9.77 14.32 10.15
CA SER A 88 9.16 15.64 10.31
C SER A 88 7.65 15.54 10.59
N TYR A 89 6.92 14.67 9.91
CA TYR A 89 5.49 14.48 10.19
C TYR A 89 5.25 13.82 11.54
N ALA A 90 6.02 12.79 11.89
CA ALA A 90 5.91 12.08 13.17
C ALA A 90 6.23 12.99 14.37
N PHE A 91 7.15 13.95 14.22
CA PHE A 91 7.49 14.90 15.29
C PHE A 91 6.49 16.06 15.43
N ASN A 92 5.88 16.52 14.33
CA ASN A 92 5.03 17.72 14.32
C ASN A 92 3.51 17.41 14.41
N LYS A 93 3.13 16.14 14.43
CA LYS A 93 1.74 15.66 14.44
C LYS A 93 1.60 14.54 15.47
N ASP A 94 0.36 14.06 15.67
CA ASP A 94 0.09 12.95 16.59
C ASP A 94 0.63 11.60 16.07
N GLY A 95 1.08 11.57 14.80
CA GLY A 95 1.71 10.44 14.15
C GLY A 95 1.41 10.39 12.65
N CYS A 96 1.62 9.23 12.04
CA CYS A 96 1.35 9.00 10.62
C CYS A 96 0.54 7.71 10.42
N ILE A 97 -0.41 7.74 9.49
CA ILE A 97 -1.15 6.60 8.97
C ILE A 97 -0.58 6.31 7.59
N ILE A 98 0.06 5.15 7.42
CA ILE A 98 0.60 4.73 6.13
C ILE A 98 -0.34 3.71 5.50
N VAL A 99 -0.87 4.05 4.33
CA VAL A 99 -1.77 3.20 3.58
C VAL A 99 -1.00 2.43 2.51
N ASP A 100 -1.23 1.11 2.44
CA ASP A 100 -0.72 0.22 1.40
C ASP A 100 -1.69 -0.95 1.24
N SER A 101 -1.69 -1.61 0.08
CA SER A 101 -2.59 -2.73 -0.16
C SER A 101 -1.87 -4.08 -0.13
N THR A 102 -2.63 -5.13 0.17
CA THR A 102 -2.15 -6.51 0.24
C THR A 102 -2.84 -7.38 -0.80
N ARG A 103 -2.28 -8.57 -1.03
CA ARG A 103 -2.91 -9.59 -1.88
C ARG A 103 -3.74 -10.53 -1.02
N LYS A 104 -4.73 -11.16 -1.64
CA LYS A 104 -5.52 -12.24 -1.04
C LYS A 104 -4.60 -13.28 -0.38
N GLY A 105 -4.95 -13.67 0.85
CA GLY A 105 -4.19 -14.63 1.65
C GLY A 105 -3.08 -14.03 2.52
N LYS A 106 -2.82 -12.72 2.44
CA LYS A 106 -1.94 -12.01 3.37
C LYS A 106 -2.72 -10.96 4.15
N GLN A 107 -2.52 -10.92 5.47
CA GLN A 107 -3.10 -9.89 6.33
C GLN A 107 -2.51 -8.51 6.04
N PHE A 108 -1.19 -8.42 5.84
CA PHE A 108 -0.48 -7.18 5.53
C PHE A 108 0.55 -7.40 4.42
N PRO A 109 0.89 -6.37 3.62
CA PRO A 109 2.01 -6.46 2.71
C PRO A 109 3.34 -6.47 3.50
N ASP A 110 4.39 -6.99 2.88
CA ASP A 110 5.73 -7.09 3.50
C ASP A 110 6.37 -5.70 3.74
N SER A 111 5.92 -4.67 3.01
CA SER A 111 6.27 -3.27 3.28
C SER A 111 5.86 -2.86 4.69
N LEU A 112 4.59 -3.08 5.06
CA LEU A 112 4.06 -2.71 6.37
C LEU A 112 4.57 -3.63 7.48
N SER A 113 4.58 -4.95 7.27
CA SER A 113 4.89 -5.93 8.33
C SER A 113 6.38 -6.13 8.60
N LYS A 114 7.28 -5.69 7.70
CA LYS A 114 8.73 -5.94 7.82
C LYS A 114 9.57 -4.71 7.51
N THR A 115 9.34 -4.08 6.35
CA THR A 115 10.20 -2.97 5.89
C THR A 115 10.06 -1.74 6.79
N ILE A 116 8.84 -1.36 7.15
CA ILE A 116 8.60 -0.23 8.06
C ILE A 116 9.17 -0.50 9.46
N PRO A 117 8.97 -1.66 10.11
CA PRO A 117 9.64 -1.98 11.36
C PRO A 117 11.17 -1.87 11.31
N ILE A 118 11.81 -2.36 10.24
CA ILE A 118 13.26 -2.21 10.03
C ILE A 118 13.62 -0.72 9.95
N TRP A 119 12.86 0.05 9.16
CA TRP A 119 13.08 1.48 9.03
C TRP A 119 12.97 2.22 10.38
N ILE A 120 11.93 1.92 11.17
CA ILE A 120 11.74 2.48 12.51
C ILE A 120 12.95 2.15 13.38
N CYS A 121 13.41 0.89 13.38
CA CYS A 121 14.57 0.46 14.17
C CYS A 121 15.87 1.19 13.82
N VAL A 122 16.05 1.60 12.56
CA VAL A 122 17.25 2.32 12.10
C VAL A 122 17.18 3.82 12.42
N MET A 123 15.98 4.40 12.43
CA MET A 123 15.78 5.84 12.67
C MET A 123 15.67 6.23 14.15
N ASN A 124 15.40 5.25 15.03
CA ASN A 124 15.14 5.44 16.46
C ASN A 124 16.36 5.94 17.26
#